data_AF-A0A1G4G4E6-F1
#
_entry.id   AF-A0A1G4G4E6-F1
#
_cell.length_a   1.000
_cell.length_b   1.000
_cell.length_c   1.000
_cell.angle_alpha   90.00
_cell.angle_beta   90.00
_cell.angle_gamma   90.00
#
_symmetry.space_group_name_H-M   'P 1'
#
loop_
_entity.id
_entity.type
_entity.pdbx_description
1 polymer ?
#
loop_
_entity_poly.entity_id
_entity_poly.type
_entity_poly.pdbx_seq_one_letter_code
_entity_poly.pdbx_strand_id
1 'polypeptide(L)' 'MGQMINRGKEIIRISPKQQNKLEYSTNDGRTWNTRYSGSSYGDFQDLTDNGKEILGQTTKGLYYSTNDGRTWNKRS' A
#
# COMPACT_ATOMS: atom_id res chain seq x y z
N MET A 1 2.72 5.98 -12.53
CA MET A 1 3.76 4.95 -12.26
C MET A 1 3.25 4.13 -11.09
N GLY A 2 3.06 2.82 -11.26
CA GLY A 2 2.55 1.97 -10.19
C GLY A 2 3.64 1.78 -9.15
N GLN A 3 3.45 2.31 -7.94
CA GLN A 3 4.44 2.15 -6.89
C GLN A 3 4.26 0.80 -6.19
N MET A 4 5.36 0.07 -6.12
CA MET A 4 5.45 -1.28 -5.61
C MET A 4 6.60 -1.32 -4.60
N ILE A 5 6.35 -1.93 -3.45
CA ILE A 5 7.34 -2.14 -2.39
C ILE A 5 7.48 -3.63 -2.10
N ASN A 6 8.68 -4.03 -1.69
CA ASN A 6 8.96 -5.40 -1.27
C ASN A 6 8.92 -5.48 0.25
N ARG A 7 8.10 -6.39 0.78
CA ARG A 7 7.94 -6.66 2.21
C ARG A 7 8.17 -8.14 2.50
N GLY A 8 9.39 -8.47 2.91
CA GLY A 8 9.78 -9.85 3.12
C GLY A 8 9.69 -10.67 1.83
N LYS A 9 8.77 -11.64 1.78
CA LYS A 9 8.50 -12.47 0.59
C LYS A 9 7.30 -11.99 -0.23
N GLU A 10 6.71 -10.86 0.15
CA GLU A 10 5.53 -10.31 -0.48
C GLU A 10 5.88 -9.01 -1.23
N ILE A 11 5.22 -8.79 -2.35
CA ILE A 11 5.26 -7.51 -3.08
C ILE A 11 3.93 -6.82 -2.83
N ILE A 12 3.95 -5.58 -2.36
CA ILE A 12 2.75 -4.76 -2.16
C ILE A 12 2.75 -3.66 -3.21
N ARG A 13 1.60 -3.42 -3.85
CA ARG A 13 1.44 -2.36 -4.83
C ARG A 13 0.14 -1.59 -4.66
N ILE A 14 0.11 -0.39 -5.20
CA ILE A 14 -1.13 0.33 -5.50
C ILE A 14 -1.78 -0.33 -6.72
N SER A 15 -3.09 -0.63 -6.65
CA SER A 15 -3.78 -1.27 -7.76
C SER A 15 -3.80 -0.34 -8.98
N PRO A 16 -3.41 -0.82 -10.17
CA PRO A 16 -3.39 0.00 -11.38
C PRO A 16 -4.78 0.42 -11.85
N LYS A 17 -5.83 -0.28 -11.40
CA LYS A 17 -7.23 0.02 -11.73
C LYS A 17 -7.89 0.97 -10.72
N GLN A 18 -7.42 0.97 -9.47
CA GLN A 18 -8.07 1.62 -8.34
C GLN A 18 -7.02 2.09 -7.34
N GLN A 19 -6.74 3.40 -7.32
CA GLN A 19 -5.70 3.95 -6.44
C GLN A 19 -6.06 3.89 -4.95
N ASN A 20 -7.34 3.75 -4.61
CA ASN A 20 -7.81 3.50 -3.24
C ASN A 20 -7.70 2.01 -2.80
N LYS A 21 -7.10 1.16 -3.65
CA LYS A 21 -6.93 -0.27 -3.40
C LYS A 21 -5.45 -0.64 -3.40
N LEU A 22 -5.04 -1.40 -2.38
CA LEU A 22 -3.73 -2.02 -2.32
C LEU A 22 -3.83 -3.51 -2.59
N GLU A 23 -2.86 -4.02 -3.33
CA GLU A 23 -2.76 -5.42 -3.70
C GLU A 23 -1.42 -5.97 -3.26
N TYR A 24 -1.38 -7.26 -2.93
CA TYR A 24 -0.14 -7.94 -2.58
C TYR A 24 0.03 -9.24 -3.37
N SER A 25 1.27 -9.63 -3.59
CA SER A 25 1.65 -10.85 -4.30
C SER A 25 2.66 -11.63 -3.47
N THR A 26 2.48 -12.96 -3.38
CA THR A 26 3.40 -13.90 -2.71
C THR A 26 4.18 -14.76 -3.70
N ASN A 27 4.04 -14.50 -5.00
CA ASN A 27 4.57 -15.31 -6.10
C ASN A 27 5.23 -14.43 -7.17
N ASP A 28 6.07 -13.49 -6.73
CA ASP A 28 6.87 -12.62 -7.59
C ASP A 28 6.03 -11.80 -8.59
N GLY A 29 4.84 -11.37 -8.18
CA GLY A 29 3.96 -10.52 -8.99
C GLY A 29 3.13 -11.28 -10.03
N ARG A 30 3.12 -12.63 -10.02
CA ARG A 30 2.31 -13.45 -10.94
C ARG A 30 0.81 -13.34 -10.66
N THR A 31 0.42 -13.36 -9.39
CA THR A 31 -0.96 -13.12 -8.96
C THR A 31 -1.02 -12.08 -7.85
N TRP A 32 -2.15 -11.39 -7.77
CA TRP A 32 -2.36 -10.25 -6.88
C TRP A 32 -3.65 -10.45 -6.08
N ASN A 33 -3.53 -10.39 -4.76
CA ASN A 33 -4.63 -10.47 -3.81
C ASN A 33 -4.89 -9.08 -3.22
N THR A 34 -6.14 -8.79 -2.87
CA THR A 34 -6.48 -7.51 -2.22
C THR A 34 -5.89 -7.48 -0.81
N ARG A 35 -5.06 -6.47 -0.52
CA ARG A 35 -4.52 -6.18 0.82
C ARG A 35 -5.41 -5.19 1.57
N TYR A 36 -5.83 -4.14 0.88
CA TYR A 36 -6.73 -3.11 1.37
C TYR A 36 -7.61 -2.62 0.24
N SER A 37 -8.86 -2.30 0.55
CA SER A 37 -9.79 -1.70 -0.40
C SER A 37 -10.72 -0.78 0.38
N GLY A 38 -10.69 0.51 0.11
CA GLY A 38 -11.59 1.47 0.75
C GLY A 38 -11.16 2.91 0.52
N SER A 39 -12.08 3.85 0.75
CA SER A 39 -11.86 5.28 0.49
C SER A 39 -11.57 6.10 1.75
N SER A 40 -11.40 5.44 2.90
CA SER A 40 -11.19 6.10 4.19
C SER A 40 -9.97 7.00 4.17
N TYR A 41 -8.88 6.52 3.56
CA TYR A 41 -7.58 7.22 3.54
C TYR A 41 -7.35 8.03 2.26
N GLY A 42 -8.29 8.02 1.31
CA GLY A 42 -8.11 8.62 -0.02
C GLY A 42 -7.45 7.67 -1.00
N ASP A 43 -6.97 8.23 -2.12
CA ASP A 43 -6.26 7.49 -3.14
C ASP A 43 -4.76 7.45 -2.79
N PHE A 44 -4.16 6.27 -2.84
CA PHE A 44 -2.72 6.11 -2.67
C PHE A 44 -2.01 6.56 -3.94
N GLN A 45 -1.07 7.49 -3.79
CA GLN A 45 -0.22 7.99 -4.86
C GLN A 45 1.18 7.35 -4.81
N ASP A 46 1.66 7.09 -3.59
CA ASP A 46 3.01 6.60 -3.31
C ASP A 46 2.98 5.58 -2.18
N LEU A 47 3.88 4.60 -2.25
CA LEU A 47 4.16 3.65 -1.17
C LEU A 47 5.67 3.58 -0.96
N THR A 48 6.10 3.84 0.27
CA THR A 48 7.51 3.77 0.66
C THR A 48 7.66 2.79 1.82
N ASP A 49 8.63 1.89 1.72
CA ASP A 49 9.00 1.02 2.83
C ASP A 49 9.97 1.73 3.78
N ASN A 50 9.61 1.84 5.06
CA ASN A 50 10.43 2.48 6.10
C ASN A 50 10.94 1.45 7.14
N GLY A 51 11.08 0.17 6.76
CA GLY A 51 11.63 -0.89 7.64
C GLY A 51 10.70 -1.35 8.77
N LYS A 52 10.21 -0.46 9.65
CA LYS A 52 9.23 -0.80 10.70
C LYS A 52 7.78 -0.55 10.29
N GLU A 53 7.58 0.32 9.31
CA GLU A 53 6.28 0.77 8.84
C GLU A 53 6.31 0.98 7.32
N ILE A 54 5.13 1.01 6.72
CA ILE A 54 4.94 1.43 5.33
C ILE A 54 4.36 2.84 5.36
N LEU A 55 4.93 3.73 4.58
CA LEU A 55 4.41 5.08 4.37
C LEU A 55 3.60 5.10 3.08
N GLY A 56 2.45 5.73 3.15
CA GLY A 56 1.53 5.87 2.03
C GLY A 56 1.21 7.35 1.85
N GLN A 57 1.69 7.94 0.77
CA GLN A 57 1.26 9.28 0.40
C GLN A 57 -0.12 9.14 -0.26
N THR A 58 -1.13 9.76 0.34
CA THR A 58 -2.48 9.75 -0.20
C THR A 58 -2.97 11.15 -0.52
N THR A 59 -4.07 11.24 -1.26
CA THR A 59 -4.75 12.52 -1.52
C THR A 59 -5.28 13.21 -0.26
N LYS A 60 -5.37 12.50 0.88
CA LYS A 60 -5.79 13.07 2.18
C LYS A 60 -4.62 13.38 3.13
N GLY A 61 -3.39 13.16 2.67
CA GLY A 61 -2.17 13.41 3.42
C GLY A 61 -1.28 12.18 3.55
N LEU A 62 -0.28 12.27 4.43
CA LEU A 62 0.62 11.17 4.69
C LEU A 62 0.00 10.20 5.71
N TYR A 63 0.00 8.92 5.38
CA TYR A 63 -0.42 7.84 6.27
C TYR A 63 0.72 6.86 6.48
N TYR A 64 0.66 6.13 7.60
CA TYR A 64 1.60 5.04 7.88
C TYR A 64 0.87 3.78 8.35
N SER A 65 1.47 2.62 8.07
CA SER A 65 0.95 1.31 8.44
C SER A 65 2.03 0.46 9.09
N THR A 66 1.73 -0.10 10.26
CA THR A 66 2.62 -1.01 11.01
C THR A 66 2.21 -2.47 10.89
N ASN A 67 1.22 -2.78 10.05
CA ASN A 67 0.65 -4.11 9.85
C ASN A 67 0.56 -4.48 8.36
N ASP A 68 1.66 -4.21 7.63
CA ASP A 68 1.83 -4.61 6.24
C ASP A 68 0.72 -4.07 5.31
N GLY A 69 0.30 -2.83 5.53
CA GLY A 69 -0.64 -2.11 4.66
C GLY A 69 -2.11 -2.48 4.84
N ARG A 70 -2.45 -3.24 5.89
CA ARG A 70 -3.84 -3.64 6.19
C ARG A 70 -4.66 -2.50 6.78
N THR A 71 -4.05 -1.71 7.67
CA THR A 71 -4.66 -0.51 8.26
C THR A 71 -3.69 0.65 8.28
N TRP A 72 -4.21 1.87 8.20
CA TRP A 72 -3.42 3.08 8.07
C TRP A 72 -3.81 4.11 9.13
N ASN A 73 -2.81 4.73 9.74
CA ASN A 73 -2.96 5.84 10.67
C ASN A 73 -2.40 7.10 10.00
N LYS A 74 -3.07 8.24 10.20
CA LYS A 74 -2.60 9.51 9.64
C LYS A 74 -1.29 9.88 10.35
N ARG A 75 -0.26 10.25 9.58
CA ARG A 75 0.97 10.83 10.11
C ARG A 75 0.72 12.33 10.23
N SER A 76 0.58 12.82 11.46
CA SER A 76 0.34 14.24 11.79
C SER A 76 1.60 15.08 11.55
#